data_AF-A0A1D2RCR8-F1
#
_entry.id   AF-A0A1D2RCR8-F1
#
_cell.length_a   1.000
_cell.length_b   1.000
_cell.length_c   1.000
_cell.angle_alpha   90.00
_cell.angle_beta   90.00
_cell.angle_gamma   90.00
#
_symmetry.space_group_name_H-M   'P 1'
#
loop_
_entity.id
_entity.type
_entity.pdbx_description
1 polymer ?
#
loop_
_entity_poly.entity_id
_entity_poly.type
_entity_poly.pdbx_seq_one_letter_code
_entity_poly.pdbx_strand_id
1 'polypeptide(L)'
;MANNNTDIERKDSNNKLDNTKEQEILGIQVISSIVSKVEMVADPSTILSAIKEIIFFYRLLPEGWKRRASDLFLKLWNKRKVIISTDPEQPKKIYEVSFGDGKLDKLYKSVSKKDQAIMLQGKSMLDLINKGLHSDSDEIKKYVEERYHHRGLNVVDMMTTKDIEYLIEDMKESFTSKDYKKLFEEWVSKYDSIALLVSPSELSNINIVKSKIKEISAKTPKDYVLINLSGKMDDCAALLTIISNLKEEKELNYSKMEHDISDSGFCKSLRVKLLFKNN
;
A
#
# COMPACT_ATOMS: atom_id res chain seq x y z
N MET A 1 32.39 -49.62 50.50
CA MET A 1 31.37 -49.98 49.50
C MET A 1 30.02 -49.94 50.18
N ALA A 2 29.15 -48.97 49.83
CA ALA A 2 27.69 -49.07 49.95
C ALA A 2 27.03 -47.77 49.43
N ASN A 3 26.19 -47.95 48.42
CA ASN A 3 25.08 -47.15 47.87
C ASN A 3 24.82 -45.72 48.40
N ASN A 4 25.00 -44.75 47.49
CA ASN A 4 24.27 -43.48 47.50
C ASN A 4 22.88 -43.72 46.90
N ASN A 5 21.84 -43.58 47.74
CA ASN A 5 20.46 -43.57 47.30
C ASN A 5 20.02 -42.15 46.94
N THR A 6 19.25 -42.11 45.87
CA THR A 6 18.68 -40.99 45.14
C THR A 6 17.65 -40.19 45.92
N ASP A 7 17.76 -38.86 45.88
CA ASP A 7 16.61 -37.94 45.83
C ASP A 7 16.91 -36.89 44.76
N ILE A 8 16.60 -37.25 43.51
CA ILE A 8 16.51 -36.32 42.39
C ILE A 8 15.08 -35.83 42.38
N GLU A 9 14.85 -34.64 42.93
CA GLU A 9 13.64 -33.87 42.64
C GLU A 9 13.60 -33.62 41.13
N ARG A 10 12.69 -34.33 40.44
CA ARG A 10 12.24 -33.95 39.10
C ARG A 10 11.55 -32.60 39.19
N LYS A 11 12.26 -31.53 38.85
CA LYS A 11 11.62 -30.34 38.28
C LYS A 11 11.54 -30.53 36.78
N ASP A 12 10.41 -31.07 36.35
CA ASP A 12 9.89 -30.88 35.00
C ASP A 12 9.76 -29.36 34.75
N SER A 13 10.82 -28.77 34.21
CA SER A 13 10.77 -27.41 33.70
C SER A 13 10.22 -27.51 32.27
N ASN A 14 8.91 -27.29 32.18
CA ASN A 14 8.19 -27.00 30.96
C ASN A 14 9.01 -26.04 30.08
N ASN A 15 9.65 -26.58 29.04
CA ASN A 15 10.14 -25.81 27.90
C ASN A 15 8.94 -25.35 27.07
N LYS A 16 8.22 -24.35 27.56
CA LYS A 16 7.55 -23.41 26.65
C LYS A 16 8.60 -22.37 26.30
N LEU A 17 9.19 -22.49 25.10
CA LEU A 17 9.93 -21.37 24.54
C LEU A 17 8.97 -20.18 24.50
N ASP A 18 9.35 -19.12 25.19
CA ASP A 18 8.57 -17.90 25.34
C ASP A 18 8.57 -17.17 23.99
N ASN A 19 7.47 -17.30 23.22
CA ASN A 19 7.29 -16.68 21.88
C ASN A 19 7.66 -15.18 21.86
N THR A 20 7.55 -14.50 23.01
CA THR A 20 7.95 -13.10 23.21
C THR A 20 9.45 -12.90 22.97
N LYS A 21 10.29 -13.83 23.42
CA LYS A 21 11.75 -13.77 23.23
C LYS A 21 12.17 -14.03 21.78
N GLU A 22 11.47 -14.90 21.07
CA GLU A 22 11.73 -15.15 19.64
C GLU A 22 11.37 -13.95 18.77
N GLN A 23 10.21 -13.31 19.01
CA GLN A 23 9.80 -12.09 18.30
C GLN A 23 10.73 -10.90 18.60
N GLU A 24 11.18 -10.77 19.85
CA GLU A 24 12.21 -9.79 20.23
C GLU A 24 13.51 -10.04 19.46
N ILE A 25 14.00 -11.28 19.42
CA ILE A 25 15.22 -11.67 18.70
C ILE A 25 15.09 -11.40 17.20
N LEU A 26 13.94 -11.71 16.59
CA LEU A 26 13.62 -11.43 15.18
C LEU A 26 13.60 -9.92 14.88
N GLY A 27 12.93 -9.11 15.71
CA GLY A 27 12.90 -7.66 15.55
C GLY A 27 14.29 -7.01 15.63
N ILE A 28 15.14 -7.52 16.53
CA ILE A 28 16.53 -7.08 16.66
C ILE A 28 17.38 -7.51 15.46
N GLN A 29 17.20 -8.74 14.98
CA GLN A 29 17.92 -9.25 13.80
C GLN A 29 17.53 -8.48 12.53
N VAL A 30 16.25 -8.11 12.38
CA VAL A 30 15.75 -7.27 11.28
C VAL A 30 16.36 -5.86 11.36
N ILE A 31 16.30 -5.21 12.52
CA ILE A 31 16.91 -3.88 12.71
C ILE A 31 18.43 -3.94 12.47
N SER A 32 19.12 -4.95 12.99
CA SER A 32 20.56 -5.14 12.80
C SER A 32 20.92 -5.39 11.33
N SER A 33 20.09 -6.16 10.61
CA SER A 33 20.25 -6.44 9.17
C SER A 33 20.02 -5.19 8.32
N ILE A 34 18.98 -4.40 8.63
CA ILE A 34 18.71 -3.11 7.98
C ILE A 34 19.87 -2.15 8.20
N VAL A 35 20.33 -2.01 9.45
CA VAL A 35 21.48 -1.15 9.79
C VAL A 35 22.74 -1.62 9.07
N SER A 36 23.01 -2.91 9.01
CA SER A 36 24.19 -3.46 8.30
C SER A 36 24.12 -3.20 6.79
N LYS A 37 22.95 -3.35 6.17
CA LYS A 37 22.72 -3.02 4.74
C LYS A 37 22.91 -1.53 4.47
N VAL A 38 22.42 -0.67 5.34
CA VAL A 38 22.59 0.79 5.28
C VAL A 38 24.06 1.19 5.48
N GLU A 39 24.79 0.49 6.34
CA GLU A 39 26.22 0.73 6.55
C GLU A 39 27.06 0.36 5.33
N MET A 40 26.66 -0.69 4.59
CA MET A 40 27.33 -1.20 3.38
C MET A 40 26.98 -0.42 2.10
N VAL A 41 25.75 0.08 1.97
CA VAL A 41 25.24 0.73 0.75
C VAL A 41 24.94 2.19 1.07
N ALA A 42 25.94 3.06 0.89
CA ALA A 42 25.85 4.48 1.24
C ALA A 42 25.04 5.31 0.21
N ASP A 43 23.80 4.93 -0.08
CA ASP A 43 22.87 5.74 -0.87
C ASP A 43 21.77 6.36 0.02
N PRO A 44 21.56 7.70 0.00
CA PRO A 44 20.60 8.41 0.87
C PRO A 44 19.15 7.92 0.79
N SER A 45 18.70 7.37 -0.34
CA SER A 45 17.34 6.85 -0.48
C SER A 45 17.11 5.57 0.34
N THR A 46 18.14 4.72 0.40
CA THR A 46 18.16 3.50 1.20
C THR A 46 18.20 3.83 2.70
N ILE A 47 18.87 4.92 3.08
CA ILE A 47 18.93 5.43 4.45
C ILE A 47 17.56 5.92 4.92
N LEU A 48 16.79 6.65 4.10
CA LEU A 48 15.49 7.19 4.49
C LEU A 48 14.42 6.10 4.63
N SER A 49 14.39 5.13 3.70
CA SER A 49 13.52 3.96 3.80
C SER A 49 13.87 3.11 5.02
N ALA A 50 15.16 2.90 5.28
CA ALA A 50 15.61 2.21 6.48
C ALA A 50 15.24 2.98 7.77
N ILE A 51 15.38 4.31 7.81
CA ILE A 51 14.95 5.11 8.97
C ILE A 51 13.44 4.97 9.20
N LYS A 52 12.62 4.96 8.14
CA LYS A 52 11.17 4.74 8.27
C LYS A 52 10.83 3.35 8.79
N GLU A 53 11.49 2.32 8.26
CA GLU A 53 11.33 0.93 8.72
C GLU A 53 11.81 0.77 10.18
N ILE A 54 12.95 1.37 10.56
CA ILE A 54 13.45 1.35 11.93
C ILE A 54 12.50 2.13 12.86
N ILE A 55 11.97 3.30 12.46
CA ILE A 55 10.97 4.06 13.27
C ILE A 55 9.69 3.24 13.45
N PHE A 56 9.28 2.49 12.43
CA PHE A 56 8.13 1.61 12.49
C PHE A 56 8.36 0.47 13.49
N PHE A 57 9.45 -0.30 13.35
CA PHE A 57 9.78 -1.38 14.29
C PHE A 57 10.09 -0.86 15.71
N TYR A 58 10.65 0.34 15.85
CA TYR A 58 10.91 0.99 17.14
C TYR A 58 9.65 1.15 18.00
N ARG A 59 8.48 1.35 17.37
CA ARG A 59 7.19 1.47 18.08
C ARG A 59 6.72 0.14 18.67
N LEU A 60 7.20 -0.98 18.12
CA LEU A 60 6.83 -2.33 18.51
C LEU A 60 7.82 -2.94 19.51
N LEU A 61 8.95 -2.28 19.78
CA LEU A 61 9.95 -2.79 20.72
C LEU A 61 9.53 -2.59 22.19
N PRO A 62 9.84 -3.55 23.08
CA PRO A 62 9.76 -3.36 24.52
C PRO A 62 10.68 -2.23 25.00
N GLU A 63 10.35 -1.60 26.13
CA GLU A 63 11.03 -0.38 26.60
C GLU A 63 12.54 -0.56 26.84
N GLY A 64 12.97 -1.76 27.26
CA GLY A 64 14.39 -2.11 27.42
C GLY A 64 15.18 -2.15 26.10
N TRP A 65 14.50 -2.34 24.96
CA TRP A 65 15.09 -2.47 23.63
C TRP A 65 15.01 -1.18 22.81
N LYS A 66 14.05 -0.30 23.10
CA LYS A 66 14.00 1.06 22.53
C LYS A 66 15.29 1.83 22.77
N ARG A 67 15.90 1.69 23.95
CA ARG A 67 17.20 2.31 24.26
C ARG A 67 18.31 1.83 23.31
N ARG A 68 18.38 0.52 23.03
CA ARG A 68 19.36 -0.07 22.09
C ARG A 68 19.12 0.34 20.64
N ALA A 69 17.86 0.41 20.21
CA ALA A 69 17.50 0.89 18.87
C ALA A 69 17.79 2.39 18.70
N SER A 70 17.59 3.20 19.76
CA SER A 70 17.99 4.61 19.80
C SER A 70 19.51 4.78 19.68
N ASP A 71 20.31 3.92 20.35
CA ASP A 71 21.77 3.93 20.22
C ASP A 71 22.24 3.57 18.79
N LEU A 72 21.51 2.71 18.08
CA LEU A 72 21.76 2.41 16.67
C LEU A 72 21.42 3.60 15.76
N PHE A 73 20.31 4.30 16.02
CA PHE A 73 20.00 5.58 15.36
C PHE A 73 21.09 6.61 15.57
N LEU A 74 21.56 6.77 16.81
CA LEU A 74 22.64 7.69 17.16
C LEU A 74 23.95 7.33 16.45
N LYS A 75 24.27 6.05 16.28
CA LYS A 75 25.44 5.62 15.48
C LYS A 75 25.31 5.98 14.00
N LEU A 76 24.13 5.80 13.41
CA LEU A 76 23.86 6.22 12.02
C LEU A 76 23.95 7.74 11.85
N TRP A 77 23.37 8.48 12.81
CA TRP A 77 23.38 9.94 12.87
C TRP A 77 24.80 10.51 13.03
N ASN A 78 25.58 9.94 13.96
CA ASN A 78 26.95 10.38 14.26
C ASN A 78 27.96 10.02 13.17
N LYS A 79 27.67 9.02 12.33
CA LYS A 79 28.50 8.68 11.15
C LYS A 79 28.42 9.73 10.03
N ARG A 80 27.61 10.79 10.15
CA ARG A 80 27.39 11.83 9.11
C ARG A 80 27.03 11.29 7.72
N LYS A 81 26.62 10.01 7.63
CA LYS A 81 26.14 9.38 6.39
C LYS A 81 24.70 9.81 6.06
N VAL A 82 23.98 10.35 7.04
CA VAL A 82 22.71 11.04 6.83
C VAL A 82 23.02 12.47 6.45
N ILE A 83 23.01 12.78 5.15
CA ILE A 83 23.06 14.16 4.68
C ILE A 83 21.65 14.74 4.82
N ILE A 84 21.40 15.40 5.94
CA ILE A 84 20.34 16.41 6.03
C ILE A 84 21.01 17.71 5.60
N SER A 85 20.57 18.29 4.47
CA SER A 85 21.12 19.56 4.02
C SER A 85 21.04 20.60 5.12
N THR A 86 22.20 21.14 5.50
CA THR A 86 22.33 22.32 6.36
C THR A 86 22.29 23.62 5.56
N ASP A 87 22.04 23.55 4.25
CA ASP A 87 21.80 24.72 3.41
C ASP A 87 20.32 25.12 3.53
N PRO A 88 20.00 26.21 4.26
CA PRO A 88 18.61 26.62 4.51
C PRO A 88 17.89 27.07 3.24
N GLU A 89 18.61 27.27 2.12
CA GLU A 89 18.02 27.71 0.85
C GLU A 89 17.57 26.54 -0.05
N GLN A 90 17.94 25.29 0.24
CA GLN A 90 17.51 24.11 -0.54
C GLN A 90 16.74 22.99 0.20
N PRO A 91 16.04 23.20 1.33
CA PRO A 91 15.21 22.14 1.92
C PRO A 91 14.06 21.70 1.00
N LYS A 92 13.60 22.57 0.10
CA LYS A 92 12.54 22.20 -0.88
C LYS A 92 12.93 21.04 -1.78
N LYS A 93 14.21 20.91 -2.19
CA LYS A 93 14.63 19.86 -3.13
C LYS A 93 14.75 18.47 -2.49
N ILE A 94 14.98 18.39 -1.17
CA ILE A 94 15.19 17.11 -0.46
C ILE A 94 13.88 16.56 0.09
N TYR A 95 12.92 17.44 0.40
CA TYR A 95 11.60 17.07 0.91
C TYR A 95 10.47 17.23 -0.12
N GLU A 96 10.77 17.58 -1.37
CA GLU A 96 9.77 17.50 -2.44
C GLU A 96 9.42 16.04 -2.66
N VAL A 97 8.36 15.60 -1.98
CA VAL A 97 7.70 14.35 -2.32
C VAL A 97 7.03 14.57 -3.67
N SER A 98 7.79 14.28 -4.71
CA SER A 98 7.28 14.16 -6.06
C SER A 98 6.77 12.73 -6.27
N PHE A 99 5.70 12.61 -7.02
CA PHE A 99 5.20 11.34 -7.54
C PHE A 99 5.92 10.94 -8.84
N GLY A 100 6.79 11.81 -9.38
CA GLY A 100 7.51 11.60 -10.65
C GLY A 100 6.68 11.92 -11.89
N ASP A 101 5.38 12.16 -11.73
CA ASP A 101 4.45 12.60 -12.76
C ASP A 101 4.08 14.07 -12.53
N GLY A 102 4.36 14.92 -13.52
CA GLY A 102 4.13 16.37 -13.41
C GLY A 102 2.66 16.77 -13.23
N LYS A 103 1.69 15.97 -13.73
CA LYS A 103 0.26 16.20 -13.48
C LYS A 103 -0.14 15.72 -12.09
N LEU A 104 0.37 14.57 -11.62
CA LEU A 104 0.11 14.10 -10.26
C LEU A 104 0.70 15.03 -9.20
N ASP A 105 1.87 15.62 -9.45
CA ASP A 105 2.45 16.63 -8.57
C ASP A 105 1.62 17.91 -8.51
N LYS A 106 1.06 18.35 -9.65
CA LYS A 106 0.13 19.48 -9.70
C LYS A 106 -1.16 19.19 -8.94
N LEU A 107 -1.71 17.98 -9.08
CA LEU A 107 -2.87 17.51 -8.32
C LEU A 107 -2.59 17.53 -6.82
N TYR A 108 -1.50 16.89 -6.40
CA TYR A 108 -1.07 16.84 -4.99
C TYR A 108 -0.94 18.25 -4.39
N LYS A 109 -0.30 19.18 -5.10
CA LYS A 109 -0.15 20.58 -4.66
C LYS A 109 -1.48 21.35 -4.63
N SER A 110 -2.52 20.88 -5.31
CA SER A 110 -3.84 21.54 -5.41
C SER A 110 -4.87 21.07 -4.38
N VAL A 111 -4.73 19.85 -3.84
CA VAL A 111 -5.68 19.28 -2.88
C VAL A 111 -5.41 19.73 -1.43
N SER A 112 -6.33 19.42 -0.51
CA SER A 112 -6.20 19.81 0.89
C SER A 112 -4.97 19.15 1.55
N LYS A 113 -4.42 19.76 2.62
CA LYS A 113 -3.34 19.12 3.41
C LYS A 113 -3.73 17.75 3.95
N LYS A 114 -5.02 17.55 4.24
CA LYS A 114 -5.57 16.26 4.66
C LYS A 114 -5.45 15.23 3.54
N ASP A 115 -5.89 15.57 2.33
CA ASP A 115 -5.83 14.67 1.18
C ASP A 115 -4.39 14.43 0.72
N GLN A 116 -3.51 15.44 0.79
CA GLN A 116 -2.07 15.26 0.58
C GLN A 116 -1.49 14.19 1.51
N ALA A 117 -1.81 14.26 2.81
CA ALA A 117 -1.36 13.26 3.76
C ALA A 117 -1.88 11.85 3.42
N ILE A 118 -3.14 11.72 3.00
CA ILE A 118 -3.72 10.43 2.61
C ILE A 118 -3.08 9.90 1.33
N MET A 119 -2.84 10.74 0.32
CA MET A 119 -2.13 10.34 -0.91
C MET A 119 -0.72 9.81 -0.62
N LEU A 120 -0.01 10.40 0.34
CA LEU A 120 1.30 9.90 0.80
C LEU A 120 1.19 8.54 1.50
N GLN A 121 0.13 8.30 2.28
CA GLN A 121 -0.14 6.99 2.85
C GLN A 121 -0.43 5.96 1.75
N GLY A 122 -1.25 6.31 0.76
CA GLY A 122 -1.53 5.45 -0.39
C GLY A 122 -0.27 5.11 -1.21
N LYS A 123 0.61 6.09 -1.45
CA LYS A 123 1.92 5.85 -2.08
C LYS A 123 2.78 4.88 -1.26
N SER A 124 2.86 5.10 0.05
CA SER A 124 3.64 4.23 0.95
C SER A 124 3.07 2.81 0.97
N MET A 125 1.74 2.66 0.96
CA MET A 125 1.06 1.39 0.89
C MET A 125 1.37 0.65 -0.43
N LEU A 126 1.32 1.34 -1.57
CA LEU A 126 1.71 0.78 -2.87
C LEU A 126 3.18 0.32 -2.88
N ASP A 127 4.09 1.12 -2.31
CA ASP A 127 5.51 0.77 -2.20
C ASP A 127 5.73 -0.49 -1.35
N LEU A 128 4.98 -0.66 -0.27
CA LEU A 128 5.02 -1.86 0.59
C LEU A 128 4.45 -3.09 -0.15
N ILE A 129 3.32 -2.94 -0.83
CA ILE A 129 2.71 -4.01 -1.65
C ILE A 129 3.70 -4.50 -2.71
N ASN A 130 4.38 -3.58 -3.41
CA ASN A 130 5.37 -3.93 -4.43
C ASN A 130 6.58 -4.68 -3.85
N LYS A 131 6.86 -4.51 -2.56
CA LYS A 131 7.90 -5.25 -1.82
C LYS A 131 7.39 -6.55 -1.19
N GLY A 132 6.11 -6.88 -1.34
CA GLY A 132 5.46 -8.06 -0.73
C GLY A 132 5.14 -7.89 0.77
N LEU A 133 5.18 -6.66 1.29
CA LEU A 133 4.92 -6.34 2.71
C LEU A 133 3.43 -6.03 2.94
N HIS A 134 2.58 -7.03 2.70
CA HIS A 134 1.13 -6.87 2.73
C HIS A 134 0.59 -6.57 4.14
N SER A 135 1.15 -7.17 5.20
CA SER A 135 0.72 -6.91 6.58
C SER A 135 0.92 -5.45 7.00
N ASP A 136 2.08 -4.88 6.64
CA ASP A 136 2.42 -3.48 6.94
C ASP A 136 1.53 -2.51 6.13
N SER A 137 1.22 -2.88 4.89
CA SER A 137 0.24 -2.19 4.05
C SER A 137 -1.16 -2.19 4.68
N ASP A 138 -1.61 -3.32 5.22
CA ASP A 138 -2.92 -3.45 5.86
C ASP A 138 -3.04 -2.60 7.13
N GLU A 139 -1.94 -2.43 7.89
CA GLU A 139 -1.91 -1.51 9.04
C GLU A 139 -2.10 -0.05 8.62
N ILE A 140 -1.49 0.38 7.51
CA ILE A 140 -1.73 1.72 6.95
C ILE A 140 -3.21 1.88 6.58
N LYS A 141 -3.81 0.87 5.93
CA LYS A 141 -5.22 0.93 5.53
C LYS A 141 -6.16 1.06 6.74
N LYS A 142 -5.92 0.29 7.81
CA LYS A 142 -6.66 0.41 9.09
C LYS A 142 -6.53 1.80 9.70
N TYR A 143 -5.31 2.34 9.76
CA TYR A 143 -5.07 3.68 10.31
C TYR A 143 -5.80 4.77 9.50
N VAL A 144 -5.80 4.63 8.17
CA VAL A 144 -6.50 5.57 7.28
C VAL A 144 -8.01 5.50 7.48
N GLU A 145 -8.57 4.29 7.62
CA GLU A 145 -10.00 4.11 7.91
C GLU A 145 -10.39 4.73 9.25
N GLU A 146 -9.64 4.47 10.31
CA GLU A 146 -9.91 5.01 11.65
C GLU A 146 -9.88 6.55 11.66
N ARG A 147 -8.89 7.14 10.98
CA ARG A 147 -8.63 8.59 11.05
C ARG A 147 -9.38 9.41 10.00
N TYR A 148 -9.57 8.85 8.82
CA TYR A 148 -10.07 9.56 7.65
C TYR A 148 -11.33 8.95 7.05
N HIS A 149 -11.79 7.83 7.61
CA HIS A 149 -13.01 7.13 7.24
C HIS A 149 -13.03 6.75 5.75
N HIS A 150 -14.24 6.60 5.22
CA HIS A 150 -14.48 6.18 3.86
C HIS A 150 -13.78 7.05 2.81
N ARG A 151 -13.71 8.38 3.01
CA ARG A 151 -12.93 9.26 2.10
C ARG A 151 -11.46 8.84 2.04
N GLY A 152 -10.88 8.53 3.20
CA GLY A 152 -9.49 8.08 3.29
C GLY A 152 -9.25 6.78 2.53
N LEU A 153 -10.16 5.82 2.72
CA LEU A 153 -10.14 4.55 2.00
C LEU A 153 -10.19 4.75 0.49
N ASN A 154 -11.10 5.58 -0.01
CA ASN A 154 -11.21 5.82 -1.46
C ASN A 154 -9.93 6.40 -2.07
N VAL A 155 -9.29 7.35 -1.38
CA VAL A 155 -8.01 7.91 -1.85
C VAL A 155 -6.91 6.84 -1.83
N VAL A 156 -6.79 6.05 -0.76
CA VAL A 156 -5.77 4.99 -0.68
C VAL A 156 -6.01 3.91 -1.71
N ASP A 157 -7.26 3.50 -1.91
CA ASP A 157 -7.62 2.50 -2.90
C ASP A 157 -7.29 3.03 -4.30
N MET A 158 -7.69 4.25 -4.66
CA MET A 158 -7.30 4.89 -5.93
C MET A 158 -5.77 4.91 -6.17
N MET A 159 -5.00 5.14 -5.11
CA MET A 159 -3.54 5.17 -5.20
C MET A 159 -2.95 3.76 -5.36
N THR A 160 -3.47 2.78 -4.63
CA THR A 160 -2.91 1.42 -4.58
C THR A 160 -3.35 0.56 -5.77
N THR A 161 -4.55 0.77 -6.31
CA THR A 161 -4.99 0.20 -7.58
C THR A 161 -4.41 0.93 -8.79
N LYS A 162 -3.71 2.05 -8.55
CA LYS A 162 -3.22 2.98 -9.58
C LYS A 162 -4.35 3.61 -10.42
N ASP A 163 -5.60 3.57 -9.97
CA ASP A 163 -6.71 4.24 -10.65
C ASP A 163 -6.54 5.77 -10.71
N ILE A 164 -5.67 6.32 -9.86
CA ILE A 164 -5.21 7.71 -9.96
C ILE A 164 -4.63 8.05 -11.34
N GLU A 165 -4.07 7.09 -12.08
CA GLU A 165 -3.56 7.27 -13.44
C GLU A 165 -4.70 7.64 -14.41
N TYR A 166 -5.86 6.98 -14.30
CA TYR A 166 -7.05 7.31 -15.10
C TYR A 166 -7.64 8.67 -14.71
N LEU A 167 -7.60 9.04 -13.43
CA LEU A 167 -7.97 10.38 -12.99
C LEU A 167 -7.03 11.44 -13.59
N ILE A 168 -5.75 11.13 -13.78
CA ILE A 168 -4.78 12.03 -14.43
C ILE A 168 -5.04 12.12 -15.94
N GLU A 169 -5.45 11.04 -16.60
CA GLU A 169 -5.86 11.04 -18.01
C GLU A 169 -7.07 11.97 -18.24
N ASP A 170 -8.02 12.01 -17.30
CA ASP A 170 -9.15 12.93 -17.32
C ASP A 170 -8.75 14.42 -17.21
N MET A 171 -7.50 14.72 -16.82
CA MET A 171 -7.01 16.08 -16.64
C MET A 171 -6.49 16.69 -17.94
N LYS A 172 -7.05 17.85 -18.27
CA LYS A 172 -6.60 18.67 -19.40
C LYS A 172 -5.39 19.53 -19.00
N GLU A 173 -4.50 19.79 -19.94
CA GLU A 173 -3.34 20.66 -19.70
C GLU A 173 -3.72 22.08 -19.28
N SER A 174 -4.89 22.54 -19.71
CA SER A 174 -5.44 23.87 -19.39
C SER A 174 -6.06 23.97 -18.00
N PHE A 175 -6.07 22.90 -17.19
CA PHE A 175 -6.68 22.93 -15.87
C PHE A 175 -5.93 23.85 -14.91
N THR A 176 -6.70 24.63 -14.15
CA THR A 176 -6.20 25.40 -13.02
C THR A 176 -6.13 24.53 -11.77
N SER A 177 -5.42 24.99 -10.74
CA SER A 177 -5.37 24.30 -9.43
C SER A 177 -6.78 24.03 -8.84
N LYS A 178 -7.74 24.93 -9.07
CA LYS A 178 -9.13 24.72 -8.64
C LYS A 178 -9.81 23.58 -9.40
N ASP A 179 -9.55 23.46 -10.70
CA ASP A 179 -10.10 22.39 -11.54
C ASP A 179 -9.55 21.02 -11.13
N TYR A 180 -8.23 20.93 -10.91
CA TYR A 180 -7.58 19.73 -10.37
C TYR A 180 -8.22 19.28 -9.06
N LYS A 181 -8.38 20.22 -8.11
CA LYS A 181 -8.99 19.93 -6.81
C LYS A 181 -10.43 19.46 -6.96
N LYS A 182 -11.24 20.13 -7.78
CA LYS A 182 -12.65 19.78 -7.99
C LYS A 182 -12.80 18.38 -8.59
N LEU A 183 -12.02 18.06 -9.62
CA LEU A 183 -12.04 16.73 -10.25
C LEU A 183 -11.66 15.63 -9.25
N PHE A 184 -10.63 15.87 -8.44
CA PHE A 184 -10.22 14.93 -7.39
C PHE A 184 -11.32 14.73 -6.35
N GLU A 185 -11.95 15.80 -5.87
CA GLU A 185 -13.04 15.72 -4.89
C GLU A 185 -14.25 14.95 -5.45
N GLU A 186 -14.60 15.16 -6.72
CA GLU A 186 -15.66 14.42 -7.40
C GLU A 186 -15.35 12.93 -7.52
N TRP A 187 -14.12 12.59 -7.91
CA TRP A 187 -13.69 11.19 -8.00
C TRP A 187 -13.69 10.50 -6.65
N VAL A 188 -13.05 11.09 -5.64
CA VAL A 188 -12.96 10.50 -4.30
C VAL A 188 -14.33 10.30 -3.67
N SER A 189 -15.27 11.23 -3.90
CA SER A 189 -16.64 11.12 -3.39
C SER A 189 -17.51 10.09 -4.13
N LYS A 190 -17.14 9.73 -5.36
CA LYS A 190 -17.89 8.78 -6.21
C LYS A 190 -17.09 7.53 -6.56
N TYR A 191 -15.99 7.26 -5.88
CA TYR A 191 -15.04 6.23 -6.26
C TYR A 191 -15.71 4.86 -6.34
N ASP A 192 -16.55 4.49 -5.36
CA ASP A 192 -17.34 3.26 -5.35
C ASP A 192 -18.35 3.12 -6.50
N SER A 193 -18.65 4.23 -7.20
CA SER A 193 -19.50 4.23 -8.39
C SER A 193 -18.70 4.20 -9.70
N ILE A 194 -17.37 4.29 -9.62
CA ILE A 194 -16.46 4.28 -10.78
C ILE A 194 -15.61 3.02 -10.77
N ALA A 195 -15.17 2.56 -9.59
CA ALA A 195 -14.28 1.44 -9.39
C ALA A 195 -14.92 0.37 -8.51
N LEU A 196 -14.75 -0.89 -8.92
CA LEU A 196 -15.14 -2.07 -8.16
C LEU A 196 -13.89 -2.83 -7.71
N LEU A 197 -13.74 -2.99 -6.40
CA LEU A 197 -12.70 -3.85 -5.82
C LEU A 197 -13.28 -5.24 -5.60
N VAL A 198 -12.77 -6.23 -6.31
CA VAL A 198 -13.16 -7.64 -6.18
C VAL A 198 -12.11 -8.36 -5.34
N SER A 199 -12.56 -9.12 -4.35
CA SER A 199 -11.70 -10.00 -3.56
C SER A 199 -11.67 -11.42 -4.14
N PRO A 200 -10.55 -12.15 -4.02
CA PRO A 200 -10.47 -13.54 -4.47
C PRO A 200 -11.56 -14.44 -3.87
N SER A 201 -11.93 -14.22 -2.61
CA SER A 201 -13.00 -14.97 -1.93
C SER A 201 -14.37 -14.85 -2.61
N GLU A 202 -14.66 -13.71 -3.25
CA GLU A 202 -15.95 -13.49 -3.92
C GLU A 202 -16.08 -14.28 -5.23
N LEU A 203 -14.96 -14.65 -5.86
CA LEU A 203 -14.96 -15.41 -7.11
C LEU A 203 -15.58 -16.81 -6.95
N SER A 204 -15.64 -17.33 -5.72
CA SER A 204 -16.37 -18.57 -5.39
C SER A 204 -17.88 -18.46 -5.64
N ASN A 205 -18.43 -17.24 -5.66
CA ASN A 205 -19.83 -16.96 -5.95
C ASN A 205 -19.95 -15.98 -7.12
N ILE A 206 -19.85 -16.54 -8.33
CA ILE A 206 -19.89 -15.80 -9.60
C ILE A 206 -21.12 -14.90 -9.72
N ASN A 207 -22.28 -15.30 -9.19
CA ASN A 207 -23.51 -14.52 -9.30
C ASN A 207 -23.42 -13.19 -8.53
N ILE A 208 -22.75 -13.17 -7.38
CA ILE A 208 -22.51 -11.94 -6.61
C ILE A 208 -21.61 -11.00 -7.41
N VAL A 209 -20.51 -11.53 -7.96
CA VAL A 209 -19.56 -10.74 -8.76
C VAL A 209 -20.23 -10.17 -10.01
N LYS A 210 -20.99 -11.00 -10.76
CA LYS A 210 -21.79 -10.57 -11.92
C LYS A 210 -22.75 -9.43 -11.53
N SER A 211 -23.47 -9.57 -10.42
CA SER A 211 -24.42 -8.54 -9.95
C SER A 211 -23.71 -7.22 -9.65
N LYS A 212 -22.58 -7.26 -8.92
CA LYS A 212 -21.81 -6.05 -8.59
C LYS A 212 -21.29 -5.33 -9.83
N ILE A 213 -20.77 -6.07 -10.80
CA ILE A 213 -20.27 -5.51 -12.07
C ILE A 213 -21.40 -4.82 -12.83
N LYS A 214 -22.58 -5.46 -12.95
CA LYS A 214 -23.75 -4.85 -13.60
C LYS A 214 -24.21 -3.60 -12.87
N GLU A 215 -24.28 -3.65 -11.54
CA GLU A 215 -24.74 -2.55 -10.72
C GLU A 215 -23.86 -1.30 -10.88
N ILE A 216 -22.54 -1.46 -10.76
CA ILE A 216 -21.62 -0.32 -10.91
C ILE A 216 -21.64 0.22 -12.35
N SER A 217 -21.72 -0.67 -13.35
CA SER A 217 -21.79 -0.30 -14.76
C SER A 217 -23.05 0.49 -15.11
N ALA A 218 -24.17 0.23 -14.43
CA ALA A 218 -25.41 0.98 -14.62
C ALA A 218 -25.40 2.36 -13.93
N LYS A 219 -24.59 2.52 -12.88
CA LYS A 219 -24.57 3.73 -12.02
C LYS A 219 -23.39 4.66 -12.31
N THR A 220 -22.41 4.24 -13.10
CA THR A 220 -21.18 5.01 -13.28
C THR A 220 -21.44 6.40 -13.85
N PRO A 221 -20.86 7.47 -13.25
CA PRO A 221 -20.92 8.82 -13.80
C PRO A 221 -19.94 9.02 -14.98
N LYS A 222 -19.11 8.02 -15.28
CA LYS A 222 -18.07 8.06 -16.32
C LYS A 222 -18.50 7.23 -17.52
N ASP A 223 -17.85 7.45 -18.66
CA ASP A 223 -17.95 6.60 -19.84
C ASP A 223 -17.20 5.27 -19.68
N TYR A 224 -16.66 4.99 -18.49
CA TYR A 224 -16.01 3.74 -18.15
C TYR A 224 -16.26 3.31 -16.69
N VAL A 225 -15.92 2.05 -16.41
CA VAL A 225 -15.79 1.48 -15.06
C VAL A 225 -14.44 0.82 -14.91
N LEU A 226 -13.89 0.89 -13.71
CA LEU A 226 -12.66 0.23 -13.30
C LEU A 226 -13.02 -1.01 -12.45
N ILE A 227 -12.41 -2.14 -12.73
CA ILE A 227 -12.58 -3.37 -11.95
C ILE A 227 -11.20 -3.88 -11.59
N ASN A 228 -10.93 -3.97 -10.28
CA ASN A 228 -9.63 -4.31 -9.74
C ASN A 228 -9.70 -5.59 -8.92
N LEU A 229 -8.66 -6.42 -9.00
CA LEU A 229 -8.51 -7.64 -8.21
C LEU A 229 -7.03 -7.83 -7.88
N SER A 230 -6.74 -8.11 -6.62
CA SER A 230 -5.42 -8.57 -6.17
C SER A 230 -5.53 -10.02 -5.71
N GLY A 231 -4.82 -10.93 -6.38
CA GLY A 231 -4.96 -12.37 -6.14
C GLY A 231 -3.92 -13.21 -6.87
N LYS A 232 -4.21 -14.48 -7.07
CA LYS A 232 -3.40 -15.37 -7.91
C LYS A 232 -3.72 -15.16 -9.38
N MET A 233 -2.88 -15.70 -10.27
CA MET A 233 -3.12 -15.64 -11.71
C MET A 233 -4.47 -16.28 -12.10
N ASP A 234 -4.83 -17.40 -11.47
CA ASP A 234 -6.10 -18.08 -11.73
C ASP A 234 -7.31 -17.22 -11.34
N ASP A 235 -7.21 -16.47 -10.24
CA ASP A 235 -8.25 -15.52 -9.81
C ASP A 235 -8.43 -14.42 -10.86
N CYS A 236 -7.33 -13.90 -11.40
CA CYS A 236 -7.33 -12.88 -12.46
C CYS A 236 -8.00 -13.42 -13.74
N ALA A 237 -7.63 -14.63 -14.17
CA ALA A 237 -8.21 -15.27 -15.34
C ALA A 237 -9.71 -15.54 -15.16
N ALA A 238 -10.13 -15.96 -13.97
CA ALA A 238 -11.54 -16.17 -13.63
C ALA A 238 -12.33 -14.86 -13.75
N LEU A 239 -11.85 -13.75 -13.20
CA LEU A 239 -12.53 -12.46 -13.29
C LEU A 239 -12.65 -11.97 -14.75
N LEU A 240 -11.58 -12.09 -15.54
CA LEU A 240 -11.62 -11.75 -16.97
C LEU A 240 -12.65 -12.59 -17.74
N THR A 241 -12.76 -13.87 -17.41
CA THR A 241 -13.76 -14.78 -18.00
C THR A 241 -15.17 -14.35 -17.63
N ILE A 242 -15.43 -14.01 -16.36
CA ILE A 242 -16.73 -13.50 -15.91
C ILE A 242 -17.14 -12.25 -16.70
N ILE A 243 -16.22 -11.28 -16.83
CA ILE A 243 -16.47 -10.01 -17.55
C ILE A 243 -16.72 -10.26 -19.05
N SER A 244 -15.97 -11.18 -19.65
CA SER A 244 -16.12 -11.52 -21.07
C SER A 244 -17.47 -12.20 -21.33
N ASN A 245 -17.86 -13.16 -20.49
CA ASN A 245 -19.15 -13.84 -20.58
C ASN A 245 -20.32 -12.87 -20.44
N LEU A 246 -20.23 -11.89 -19.54
CA LEU A 246 -21.26 -10.84 -19.41
C LEU A 246 -21.50 -10.08 -20.72
N LYS A 247 -20.46 -9.90 -21.56
CA LYS A 247 -20.60 -9.28 -22.88
C LYS A 247 -21.14 -10.24 -23.94
N GLU A 248 -20.64 -11.47 -23.98
CA GLU A 248 -21.10 -12.50 -24.93
C GLU A 248 -22.57 -12.83 -24.73
N GLU A 249 -23.01 -12.93 -23.47
CA GLU A 249 -24.39 -13.16 -23.05
C GLU A 249 -25.28 -11.91 -23.22
N LYS A 250 -24.73 -10.78 -23.68
CA LYS A 250 -25.40 -9.47 -23.83
C LYS A 250 -25.99 -8.92 -22.53
N GLU A 251 -25.47 -9.34 -21.38
CA GLU A 251 -25.88 -8.84 -20.07
C GLU A 251 -25.16 -7.52 -19.71
N LEU A 252 -24.04 -7.23 -20.36
CA LEU A 252 -23.27 -6.00 -20.21
C LEU A 252 -22.78 -5.50 -21.58
N ASN A 253 -23.09 -4.25 -21.92
CA ASN A 253 -22.71 -3.67 -23.22
C ASN A 253 -21.61 -2.62 -23.07
N TYR A 254 -20.34 -3.05 -23.09
CA TYR A 254 -19.18 -2.15 -23.20
C TYR A 254 -18.61 -2.19 -24.62
N SER A 255 -18.01 -1.11 -25.11
CA SER A 255 -17.36 -1.06 -26.43
C SER A 255 -16.00 -1.78 -26.42
N LYS A 256 -15.15 -1.47 -25.44
CA LYS A 256 -13.78 -1.99 -25.33
C LYS A 256 -13.48 -2.39 -23.88
N MET A 257 -12.72 -3.47 -23.72
CA MET A 257 -12.11 -3.86 -22.45
C MET A 257 -10.60 -3.73 -22.58
N GLU A 258 -10.00 -2.91 -21.72
CA GLU A 258 -8.56 -2.83 -21.53
C GLU A 258 -8.23 -3.51 -20.22
N HIS A 259 -7.16 -4.30 -20.19
CA HIS A 259 -6.74 -4.96 -18.96
C HIS A 259 -5.22 -5.03 -18.88
N ASP A 260 -4.72 -4.98 -17.65
CA ASP A 260 -3.32 -5.12 -17.31
C ASP A 260 -3.18 -6.03 -16.09
N ILE A 261 -2.20 -6.93 -16.12
CA ILE A 261 -1.84 -7.77 -14.98
C ILE A 261 -0.40 -7.43 -14.62
N SER A 262 -0.24 -6.86 -13.43
CA SER A 262 1.06 -6.49 -12.90
C SER A 262 1.47 -7.38 -11.74
N ASP A 263 2.78 -7.56 -11.59
CA ASP A 263 3.35 -8.33 -10.49
C ASP A 263 3.54 -7.42 -9.28
N SER A 264 2.84 -7.72 -8.19
CA SER A 264 2.97 -7.03 -6.91
C SER A 264 3.53 -7.99 -5.87
N GLY A 265 4.82 -8.30 -6.00
CA GLY A 265 5.52 -9.24 -5.12
C GLY A 265 5.00 -10.67 -5.27
N PHE A 266 4.33 -11.17 -4.22
CA PHE A 266 3.75 -12.53 -4.18
C PHE A 266 2.33 -12.62 -4.78
N CYS A 267 1.72 -11.48 -5.11
CA CYS A 267 0.37 -11.39 -5.70
C CYS A 267 0.42 -10.83 -7.12
N LYS A 268 -0.61 -11.14 -7.91
CA LYS A 268 -0.91 -10.48 -9.18
C LYS A 268 -1.97 -9.41 -8.91
N SER A 269 -1.81 -8.25 -9.53
CA SER A 269 -2.80 -7.18 -9.52
C SER A 269 -3.36 -7.02 -10.93
N LEU A 270 -4.64 -7.39 -11.08
CA LEU A 270 -5.43 -7.21 -12.29
C LEU A 270 -6.16 -5.86 -12.21
N ARG A 271 -5.98 -5.06 -13.26
CA ARG A 271 -6.72 -3.81 -13.50
C ARG A 271 -7.50 -3.97 -14.79
N VAL A 272 -8.80 -3.74 -14.77
CA VAL A 272 -9.67 -3.78 -15.96
C VAL A 272 -10.38 -2.44 -16.11
N LYS A 273 -10.33 -1.87 -17.31
CA LYS A 273 -11.11 -0.69 -17.71
C LYS A 273 -12.13 -1.09 -18.77
N LEU A 274 -13.41 -0.96 -18.44
CA LEU A 274 -14.52 -1.19 -19.37
C LEU A 274 -14.99 0.14 -19.92
N LEU A 275 -14.78 0.40 -21.21
CA LEU A 275 -15.25 1.61 -21.91
C LEU A 275 -16.66 1.37 -22.47
N PHE A 276 -17.60 2.29 -22.25
CA PHE A 276 -18.98 2.21 -22.74
C PHE A 276 -19.24 3.06 -23.99
N LYS A 277 -18.37 4.03 -24.28
CA LYS A 277 -18.42 4.87 -25.50
C LYS A 277 -17.13 4.69 -26.29
N ASN A 278 -17.22 4.80 -27.61
CA ASN A 278 -16.04 4.95 -28.46
C ASN A 278 -15.66 6.43 -28.44
N ASN A 279 -14.47 6.75 -27.93
CA ASN A 279 -13.84 8.06 -28.10
C ASN A 279 -13.07 8.08 -29.43
#